data_AF-X0UAN1-F1
#
_entry.id   AF-X0UAN1-F1
#
_cell.length_a   1.000
_cell.length_b   1.000
_cell.length_c   1.000
_cell.angle_alpha   90.00
_cell.angle_beta   90.00
_cell.angle_gamma   90.00
#
_symmetry.space_group_name_H-M   'P 1'
#
loop_
_entity.id
_entity.type
_entity.pdbx_description
1 polymer ?
#
loop_
_entity_poly.entity_id
_entity_poly.type
_entity_poly.pdbx_seq_one_letter_code
_entity_poly.pdbx_strand_id
1 'polypeptide(L)' 'ERFSTYAIEGERKSGIICVNGAAARLAQVGDKVIIISYVLLNGEEAKGLKSKVIFVDERNRLKKK' A
#
# COMPACT_ATOMS: atom_id res chain seq x y z
N GLU A 1 -13.93 -4.77 -2.66
CA GLU A 1 -13.24 -5.91 -2.01
C GLU A 1 -12.22 -5.50 -0.96
N ARG A 2 -11.97 -6.39 0.02
CA ARG A 2 -10.90 -6.29 1.03
C ARG A 2 -10.20 -7.64 1.15
N PHE A 3 -8.88 -7.65 1.17
CA PHE A 3 -8.09 -8.87 1.36
C PHE A 3 -6.73 -8.53 1.99
N SER A 4 -6.06 -9.56 2.50
CA SER A 4 -4.71 -9.47 3.06
C SER A 4 -3.74 -10.25 2.19
N THR A 5 -2.60 -9.65 1.89
CA THR A 5 -1.49 -10.28 1.16
C THR A 5 -0.18 -9.64 1.58
N TYR A 6 0.93 -10.09 1.00
CA TYR A 6 2.26 -9.50 1.17
C TYR A 6 2.68 -8.71 -0.09
N ALA A 7 3.63 -7.80 0.08
CA ALA A 7 4.22 -7.03 -1.01
C ALA A 7 5.58 -7.62 -1.43
N ILE A 8 5.91 -7.48 -2.70
CA ILE A 8 7.22 -7.79 -3.28
C ILE A 8 7.74 -6.49 -3.93
N GLU A 9 9.05 -6.28 -3.92
CA GLU A 9 9.66 -5.10 -4.55
C GLU A 9 9.41 -5.09 -6.06
N GLY A 10 8.90 -3.96 -6.56
CA GLY A 10 8.78 -3.66 -7.98
C GLY A 10 9.88 -2.71 -8.45
N GLU A 11 10.02 -2.56 -9.76
CA GLU A 11 11.02 -1.67 -10.34
C GLU A 11 10.89 -0.23 -9.79
N ARG A 12 12.00 0.31 -9.28
CA ARG A 12 12.03 1.65 -8.69
C ARG A 12 11.63 2.71 -9.71
N LYS A 13 10.79 3.66 -9.30
CA LYS A 13 10.21 4.71 -10.18
C LYS A 13 9.38 4.16 -11.35
N SER A 14 8.94 2.90 -11.36
CA SER A 14 7.93 2.44 -12.34
C SER A 14 6.53 2.98 -12.02
N GLY A 15 6.19 3.06 -10.72
CA GLY A 15 4.82 3.36 -10.28
C GLY A 15 3.91 2.12 -10.31
N ILE A 16 4.50 0.93 -10.41
CA ILE A 16 3.75 -0.31 -10.51
C ILE A 16 3.01 -0.62 -9.21
N ILE A 17 1.73 -0.92 -9.35
CA ILE A 17 0.90 -1.59 -8.34
C ILE A 17 0.30 -2.78 -9.05
N CYS A 18 0.78 -3.98 -8.70
CA CYS A 18 0.41 -5.21 -9.38
C CYS A 18 -0.17 -6.20 -8.38
N VAL A 19 -1.46 -6.49 -8.52
CA VAL A 19 -2.16 -7.51 -7.73
C VAL A 19 -2.12 -8.83 -8.50
N ASN A 20 -1.31 -9.77 -8.01
CA ASN A 20 -1.01 -11.03 -8.70
C ASN A 20 -1.79 -12.23 -8.12
N GLY A 21 -1.78 -13.34 -8.86
CA GLY A 21 -2.27 -14.63 -8.39
C GLY A 21 -3.77 -14.62 -8.06
N ALA A 22 -4.16 -15.32 -6.99
CA ALA A 22 -5.58 -15.39 -6.58
C ALA A 22 -6.18 -14.01 -6.26
N ALA A 23 -5.36 -13.07 -5.76
CA ALA A 23 -5.81 -11.72 -5.44
C ALA A 23 -6.21 -10.91 -6.69
N ALA A 24 -5.70 -11.26 -7.88
CA ALA A 24 -6.08 -10.62 -9.14
C ALA A 24 -7.57 -10.82 -9.48
N ARG A 25 -8.26 -11.77 -8.83
CA ARG A 25 -9.72 -11.95 -8.96
C ARG A 25 -10.52 -10.93 -8.14
N LEU A 26 -9.87 -10.18 -7.25
CA LEU A 26 -10.49 -9.25 -6.29
C LEU A 26 -10.21 -7.78 -6.61
N ALA A 27 -9.44 -7.48 -7.65
CA ALA A 27 -9.11 -6.13 -8.10
C ALA A 27 -8.82 -6.13 -9.61
N GLN A 28 -9.07 -5.00 -10.28
CA GLN A 28 -8.82 -4.81 -11.71
C GLN A 28 -7.88 -3.64 -11.98
N VAL A 29 -7.27 -3.63 -13.17
CA VAL A 29 -6.47 -2.48 -13.62
C VAL A 29 -7.36 -1.25 -13.70
N GLY A 30 -6.94 -0.16 -13.03
CA GLY A 30 -7.70 1.09 -12.93
C GLY A 30 -8.42 1.29 -11.60
N ASP A 31 -8.55 0.23 -10.77
CA ASP A 31 -9.13 0.37 -9.44
C ASP A 31 -8.24 1.25 -8.55
N LYS A 32 -8.90 2.16 -7.79
CA LYS A 32 -8.24 2.91 -6.72
C LYS A 32 -8.18 2.03 -5.47
N VAL A 33 -6.97 1.72 -5.03
CA VAL A 33 -6.73 0.86 -3.85
C VAL A 33 -6.05 1.63 -2.71
N ILE A 34 -6.23 1.14 -1.49
CA ILE A 34 -5.51 1.60 -0.30
C ILE A 34 -4.70 0.43 0.24
N ILE A 35 -3.39 0.61 0.36
CA ILE A 35 -2.46 -0.40 0.91
C ILE A 35 -2.09 0.02 2.33
N ILE A 36 -2.30 -0.87 3.29
CA ILE A 36 -2.01 -0.64 4.72
C ILE A 36 -1.11 -1.77 5.21
N SER A 37 -0.06 -1.42 5.94
CA SER A 37 0.70 -2.35 6.75
C SER A 37 0.49 -2.05 8.23
N TYR A 38 0.62 -3.07 9.06
CA TYR A 38 0.45 -2.99 10.50
C TYR A 38 1.72 -3.44 11.20
N VAL A 39 1.94 -2.93 12.40
CA VAL A 39 3.00 -3.35 13.31
C VAL A 39 2.38 -3.62 14.67
N LEU A 40 2.83 -4.68 15.34
CA LEU A 40 2.46 -4.93 16.73
C LEU A 40 3.41 -4.15 17.62
N LEU A 41 2.84 -3.36 18.52
CA LEU A 41 3.56 -2.51 19.46
C LEU A 41 2.94 -2.71 20.85
N ASN A 42 3.74 -2.51 21.89
CA ASN A 42 3.19 -2.39 23.23
C ASN A 42 2.49 -1.02 23.42
N GLY A 43 1.77 -0.86 24.54
CA GLY A 43 0.97 0.35 24.79
C GLY A 43 1.77 1.66 24.83
N GLU A 44 3.02 1.62 25.32
CA GLU A 44 3.88 2.81 25.38
C GLU A 44 4.45 3.17 24.00
N GLU A 45 4.90 2.18 23.24
CA GLU A 45 5.37 2.35 21.86
C GLU A 45 4.26 2.88 20.94
N ALA A 46 3.03 2.39 21.10
CA ALA A 46 1.89 2.78 20.28
C ALA A 46 1.55 4.28 20.41
N LYS A 47 1.72 4.87 21.60
CA LYS A 47 1.51 6.32 21.82
C LYS A 47 2.46 7.18 20.97
N GLY A 48 3.67 6.67 20.73
CA GLY A 48 4.70 7.35 19.94
C GLY A 48 4.65 7.06 18.44
N LEU A 49 3.76 6.18 17.97
CA LEU A 49 3.73 5.74 16.57
C LEU A 49 3.37 6.91 15.63
N LYS A 50 4.35 7.32 14.82
CA LYS A 50 4.13 8.25 13.71
C LYS A 50 3.87 7.46 12.43
N SER A 51 2.59 7.32 12.08
CA SER A 51 2.18 6.64 10.85
C SER A 51 2.70 7.38 9.61
N LYS A 52 3.34 6.65 8.70
CA LYS A 52 3.76 7.20 7.41
C LYS A 52 2.61 7.11 6.41
N VAL A 53 2.02 8.28 6.09
CA VAL A 53 0.94 8.37 5.10
C VAL A 53 1.52 8.89 3.78
N ILE A 54 1.39 8.09 2.73
CA ILE A 54 1.90 8.42 1.39
C ILE A 54 0.70 8.69 0.47
N PHE A 55 0.68 9.89 -0.11
CA PHE A 55 -0.27 10.23 -1.17
C PHE A 55 0.44 10.19 -2.52
N VAL A 56 -0.25 9.66 -3.53
CA VAL A 56 0.26 9.57 -4.89
C VAL A 56 -0.69 10.26 -5.88
N ASP A 57 -0.19 10.53 -7.08
CA ASP A 57 -0.99 10.95 -8.22
C ASP A 57 -1.57 9.75 -9.00
N GLU A 58 -2.29 10.02 -10.08
CA GLU A 58 -2.92 9.01 -10.95
C GLU A 58 -1.88 8.12 -11.70
N ARG A 59 -0.59 8.45 -11.61
CA ARG A 59 0.53 7.65 -12.15
C ARG A 59 1.35 7.00 -11.04
N ASN A 60 0.79 6.91 -9.82
CA ASN A 60 1.44 6.37 -8.63
C ASN A 60 2.78 7.05 -8.30
N ARG A 61 2.93 8.34 -8.62
CA ARG A 61 4.07 9.16 -8.21
C ARG A 61 3.76 9.88 -6.92
N LEU A 62 4.78 10.03 -6.07
CA LEU A 62 4.66 10.78 -4.82
C LEU A 62 4.17 12.20 -5.10
N LYS A 63 3.01 12.57 -4.55
CA LYS A 63 2.61 13.97 -4.46
C LYS A 63 3.37 14.62 -3.30
N LYS A 64 4.06 15.72 -3.57
CA LYS A 64 4.52 16.60 -2.48
C LYS A 64 3.29 17.21 -1.83
N LYS A 65 3.21 17.11 -0.50
CA LYS A 65 2.30 17.92 0.30
C LYS A 65 2.75 19.36 0.30
#